data_AF-A0A520JP05-F1
#
_entry.id   AF-A0A520JP05-F1
#
_cell.length_a   1.000
_cell.length_b   1.000
_cell.length_c   1.000
_cell.angle_alpha   90.00
_cell.angle_beta   90.00
_cell.angle_gamma   90.00
#
_symmetry.space_group_name_H-M   'P 1'
#
loop_
_entity.id
_entity.type
_entity.pdbx_description
1 polymer ?
#
loop_
_entity_poly.entity_id
_entity_poly.type
_entity_poly.pdbx_seq_one_letter_code
_entity_poly.pdbx_strand_id
1 'polypeptide(L)'
;MTLYTRFAAHIDAALDTLTEAGTLPAGLDRKNVTVEPPRDTSHGDLATNAAMVLAKPAKTNPRVLADALVVELSKLEDVASASVAGPGFINLKLTDDAWRAELAAIPEAGADYGRSKQGDGITVNIEYVSANPTGPMHMGHCRGAVVGDALASLLEFAGHKVIREYYVNDAGGQVDVLA
;
A
#
# COMPACT_ATOMS: atom_id res chain seq x y z
N MET A 1 -3.51 -5.24 14.24
CA MET A 1 -3.00 -4.39 13.13
C MET A 1 -1.94 -5.19 12.43
N THR A 2 -1.93 -5.27 11.10
CA THR A 2 -0.92 -6.07 10.39
C THR A 2 0.47 -5.42 10.53
N LEU A 3 1.51 -6.21 10.26
CA LEU A 3 2.90 -5.80 10.39
C LEU A 3 3.19 -4.50 9.63
N TYR A 4 2.79 -4.44 8.36
CA TYR A 4 3.02 -3.28 7.50
C TYR A 4 2.29 -2.03 8.00
N THR A 5 1.05 -2.16 8.44
CA THR A 5 0.30 -1.01 8.96
C THR A 5 0.92 -0.51 10.27
N ARG A 6 1.36 -1.43 11.16
CA ARG A 6 2.09 -1.10 12.40
C ARG A 6 3.39 -0.36 12.09
N PHE A 7 4.20 -0.84 11.16
CA PHE A 7 5.47 -0.20 10.79
C PHE A 7 5.29 1.12 10.05
N ALA A 8 4.24 1.28 9.24
CA ALA A 8 3.87 2.58 8.68
C ALA A 8 3.58 3.59 9.79
N ALA A 9 2.82 3.20 10.82
CA ALA A 9 2.56 4.05 11.98
C ALA A 9 3.83 4.39 12.78
N HIS A 10 4.75 3.44 12.93
CA HIS A 10 6.05 3.72 13.56
C HIS A 10 6.90 4.71 12.77
N ILE A 11 6.90 4.62 11.44
CA ILE A 11 7.60 5.57 10.58
C ILE A 11 6.96 6.96 10.66
N ASP A 12 5.63 7.05 10.69
CA ASP A 12 4.93 8.32 10.90
C ASP A 12 5.28 8.95 12.26
N ALA A 13 5.29 8.16 13.33
CA ALA A 13 5.69 8.65 14.66
C ALA A 13 7.16 9.10 14.71
N ALA A 14 8.06 8.40 14.02
CA ALA A 14 9.46 8.80 13.89
C ALA A 14 9.59 10.14 13.13
N LEU A 15 8.82 10.32 12.05
CA LEU A 15 8.78 11.57 11.30
C LEU A 15 8.18 12.73 12.12
N ASP A 16 7.17 12.47 12.94
CA ASP A 16 6.61 13.45 13.87
C ASP A 16 7.66 13.88 14.90
N THR A 17 8.37 12.92 15.50
CA THR A 17 9.48 13.18 16.44
C THR A 17 10.56 14.06 15.81
N LEU A 18 10.96 13.77 14.56
CA LEU A 18 11.94 14.58 13.84
C LEU A 18 11.42 15.98 13.49
N THR A 19 10.10 16.13 13.32
CA THR A 19 9.45 17.42 13.08
C THR A 19 9.46 18.27 14.36
N GLU A 20 9.11 17.67 15.50
CA GLU A 20 9.13 18.31 16.82
C GLU A 20 10.55 18.74 17.22
N ALA A 21 11.56 17.93 16.88
CA ALA A 21 12.96 18.25 17.10
C ALA A 21 13.52 19.34 16.15
N GLY A 22 12.75 19.78 15.15
CA GLY A 22 13.17 20.78 14.15
C GLY A 22 14.08 20.25 13.05
N THR A 23 14.31 18.93 12.99
CA THR A 23 15.09 18.27 11.93
C THR A 23 14.32 18.20 10.61
N LEU A 24 13.00 18.09 10.68
CA LEU A 24 12.08 18.07 9.55
C LEU A 24 11.11 19.27 9.63
N PRO A 25 10.80 19.96 8.52
CA PRO A 25 9.75 20.97 8.52
C PRO A 25 8.36 20.31 8.68
N ALA A 26 7.45 21.03 9.34
CA ALA A 26 6.07 20.60 9.47
C ALA A 26 5.31 20.68 8.11
N GLY A 27 4.23 19.89 7.99
CA GLY A 27 3.31 19.96 6.86
C GLY A 27 3.79 19.32 5.57
N LEU A 28 4.81 18.46 5.62
CA LEU A 28 5.23 17.68 4.46
C LEU A 28 4.19 16.62 4.07
N ASP A 29 3.96 16.46 2.78
CA ASP A 29 3.12 15.39 2.24
C ASP A 29 3.84 14.04 2.34
N ARG A 30 3.22 13.10 3.07
CA ARG A 30 3.74 11.75 3.32
C ARG A 30 3.11 10.67 2.44
N LYS A 31 2.23 11.01 1.50
CA LYS A 31 1.50 10.03 0.67
C LYS A 31 2.37 9.03 -0.08
N ASN A 32 3.59 9.42 -0.44
CA ASN A 32 4.53 8.58 -1.18
C ASN A 32 5.52 7.81 -0.28
N VAL A 33 5.40 7.95 1.05
CA VAL A 33 6.15 7.15 2.01
C VAL A 33 5.59 5.74 2.00
N THR A 34 6.45 4.75 1.78
CA THR A 34 6.05 3.35 1.74
C THR A 34 6.82 2.50 2.74
N VAL A 35 6.20 1.38 3.12
CA VAL A 35 6.81 0.28 3.87
C VAL A 35 6.58 -0.98 3.06
N GLU A 36 7.66 -1.58 2.58
CA GLU A 36 7.60 -2.68 1.61
C GLU A 36 8.65 -3.73 1.97
N PRO A 37 8.49 -5.00 1.56
CA PRO A 37 9.58 -5.95 1.65
C PRO A 37 10.76 -5.46 0.78
N PRO A 38 12.01 -5.59 1.25
CA PRO A 38 13.16 -5.24 0.43
C PRO A 38 13.26 -6.15 -0.80
N ARG A 39 13.78 -5.60 -1.90
CA ARG A 39 13.99 -6.37 -3.14
C ARG A 39 14.95 -7.55 -2.97
N ASP A 40 15.94 -7.38 -2.09
CA ASP A 40 16.91 -8.40 -1.72
C ASP A 40 16.67 -8.76 -0.26
N THR A 41 16.42 -10.03 0.03
CA THR A 41 16.12 -10.50 1.39
C THR A 41 17.31 -10.42 2.33
N SER A 42 18.54 -10.27 1.83
CA SER A 42 19.71 -9.99 2.65
C SER A 42 19.67 -8.60 3.30
N HIS A 43 18.82 -7.70 2.79
CA HIS A 43 18.62 -6.36 3.33
C HIS A 43 17.63 -6.32 4.51
N GLY A 44 17.16 -7.47 5.01
CA GLY A 44 16.24 -7.52 6.14
C GLY A 44 14.81 -7.84 5.72
N ASP A 45 13.87 -7.41 6.55
CA ASP A 45 12.48 -7.85 6.50
C ASP A 45 11.55 -6.77 5.92
N LEU A 46 11.82 -5.51 6.27
CA LEU A 46 11.06 -4.34 5.80
C LEU A 46 12.02 -3.28 5.29
N ALA A 47 11.54 -2.46 4.36
CA ALA A 47 12.23 -1.29 3.86
C ALA A 47 11.29 -0.10 3.73
N THR A 48 11.81 1.11 3.92
CA THR A 48 11.09 2.35 3.65
C THR A 48 11.88 3.30 2.79
N ASN A 49 11.17 4.02 1.91
CA ASN A 49 11.69 5.07 1.06
C ASN A 49 11.55 6.48 1.70
N ALA A 50 11.11 6.58 2.96
CA ALA A 50 10.69 7.84 3.59
C ALA A 50 11.69 8.99 3.39
N ALA A 51 12.98 8.73 3.63
CA ALA A 51 14.01 9.76 3.48
C ALA A 51 14.17 10.21 2.01
N MET A 52 14.05 9.29 1.06
CA MET A 52 14.17 9.60 -0.37
C MET A 52 13.06 10.53 -0.86
N VAL A 53 11.83 10.28 -0.43
CA VAL A 53 10.66 11.04 -0.90
C VAL A 53 10.50 12.37 -0.16
N LEU A 54 10.93 12.45 1.10
CA LEU A 54 10.77 13.64 1.93
C LEU A 54 11.97 14.61 1.89
N ALA A 55 13.17 14.15 1.54
CA ALA A 55 14.35 15.00 1.62
C ALA A 55 14.32 16.21 0.68
N LYS A 56 13.84 16.04 -0.56
CA LYS A 56 13.73 17.14 -1.53
C LYS A 56 12.77 18.24 -1.04
N PRO A 57 11.51 17.97 -0.66
CA PRO A 57 10.63 19.01 -0.13
C PRO A 57 11.11 19.57 1.22
N ALA A 58 11.81 18.77 2.03
CA ALA A 58 12.46 19.23 3.26
C ALA A 58 13.76 20.02 3.05
N LYS A 59 14.25 20.16 1.80
CA LYS A 59 15.53 20.80 1.44
C LYS A 59 16.73 20.25 2.22
N THR A 60 16.73 18.94 2.49
CA THR A 60 17.81 18.24 3.18
C THR A 60 18.43 17.15 2.30
N ASN A 61 19.57 16.61 2.72
CA ASN A 61 20.19 15.47 2.06
C ASN A 61 19.45 14.18 2.45
N PRO A 62 19.02 13.34 1.48
CA PRO A 62 18.32 12.08 1.77
C PRO A 62 19.10 11.15 2.71
N ARG A 63 20.44 11.13 2.63
CA ARG A 63 21.28 10.33 3.54
C ARG A 63 21.20 10.83 4.98
N VAL A 64 21.28 12.13 5.18
CA VAL A 64 21.21 12.75 6.52
C VAL A 64 19.85 12.49 7.15
N LEU A 65 18.76 12.63 6.38
CA LEU A 65 17.42 12.31 6.85
C LEU A 65 17.26 10.80 7.16
N ALA A 66 17.83 9.93 6.32
CA ALA A 66 17.81 8.50 6.55
C ALA A 66 18.55 8.10 7.83
N ASP A 67 19.73 8.69 8.08
CA ASP A 67 20.50 8.43 9.30
C ASP A 67 19.72 8.88 10.55
N ALA A 68 19.03 10.04 10.51
CA ALA A 68 18.17 10.50 11.60
C ALA A 68 16.97 9.57 11.85
N LEU A 69 16.33 9.09 10.78
CA LEU A 69 15.24 8.12 10.88
C LEU A 69 15.70 6.77 11.44
N VAL A 70 16.89 6.29 11.04
CA VAL A 70 17.48 5.06 11.59
C VAL A 70 17.66 5.17 13.09
N VAL A 71 18.09 6.32 13.62
CA VAL A 71 18.22 6.54 15.07
C VAL A 71 16.87 6.37 15.78
N GLU A 72 15.80 6.95 15.23
CA GLU A 72 14.46 6.81 15.82
C GLU A 72 13.91 5.38 15.71
N LEU A 73 14.03 4.76 14.55
CA LEU A 73 13.52 3.39 14.30
C LEU A 73 14.29 2.33 15.10
N SER A 74 15.57 2.56 15.41
CA SER A 74 16.37 1.64 16.24
C SER A 74 15.97 1.65 17.71
N LYS A 75 15.10 2.58 18.16
CA LYS A 75 14.57 2.60 19.53
C LYS A 75 13.39 1.64 19.72
N LEU A 76 12.84 1.11 18.63
CA LEU A 76 11.67 0.22 18.67
C LEU A 76 12.09 -1.18 19.09
N GLU A 77 11.38 -1.77 20.06
CA GLU A 77 11.64 -3.15 20.52
C GLU A 77 11.43 -4.20 19.42
N ASP A 78 10.57 -3.90 18.44
CA ASP A 78 10.31 -4.77 17.28
C ASP A 78 11.43 -4.75 16.23
N VAL A 79 12.42 -3.86 16.36
CA VAL A 79 13.51 -3.68 15.38
C VAL A 79 14.82 -4.22 15.95
N ALA A 80 15.32 -5.31 15.35
CA ALA A 80 16.62 -5.87 15.68
C ALA A 80 17.78 -5.02 15.13
N SER A 81 17.61 -4.45 13.93
CA SER A 81 18.54 -3.46 13.39
C SER A 81 17.89 -2.61 12.30
N ALA A 82 18.35 -1.36 12.17
CA ALA A 82 18.00 -0.47 11.08
C ALA A 82 19.27 0.02 10.39
N SER A 83 19.27 0.12 9.06
CA SER A 83 20.44 0.53 8.28
C SER A 83 20.06 1.31 7.03
N VAL A 84 20.91 2.25 6.63
CA VAL A 84 20.69 3.04 5.41
C VAL A 84 21.42 2.42 4.23
N ALA A 85 20.67 2.05 3.19
CA ALA A 85 21.17 1.57 1.91
C ALA A 85 21.16 2.66 0.83
N GLY A 86 22.23 2.68 0.04
CA GLY A 86 22.40 3.59 -1.09
C GLY A 86 22.13 5.05 -0.72
N PRO A 87 21.34 5.79 -1.52
CA PRO A 87 21.13 7.23 -1.34
C PRO A 87 20.24 7.58 -0.14
N GLY A 88 19.53 6.64 0.48
CA GLY A 88 18.58 6.94 1.56
C GLY A 88 17.43 5.96 1.74
N PHE A 89 17.53 4.74 1.21
CA PHE A 89 16.59 3.68 1.59
C PHE A 89 16.92 3.20 3.00
N ILE A 90 15.91 2.94 3.80
CA ILE A 90 16.10 2.42 5.16
C ILE A 90 15.62 0.98 5.19
N ASN A 91 16.50 0.09 5.57
CA ASN A 91 16.30 -1.33 5.71
C ASN A 91 16.16 -1.68 7.19
N LEU A 92 15.15 -2.48 7.53
CA LEU A 92 14.83 -2.91 8.88
C LEU A 92 14.89 -4.43 8.96
N LYS A 93 15.64 -4.93 9.94
CA LYS A 93 15.56 -6.31 10.38
C LYS A 93 14.73 -6.34 11.65
N LEU A 94 13.73 -7.22 11.70
CA LEU A 94 12.81 -7.34 12.81
C LEU A 94 13.31 -8.35 13.84
N THR A 95 12.82 -8.21 15.06
CA THR A 95 13.01 -9.24 16.09
C THR A 95 12.10 -10.43 15.81
N ASP A 96 12.48 -11.61 16.32
CA ASP A 96 11.62 -12.79 16.22
C ASP A 96 10.27 -12.58 16.93
N ASP A 97 10.23 -11.75 17.98
CA ASP A 97 8.99 -11.41 18.69
C ASP A 97 8.04 -10.59 17.82
N ALA A 98 8.55 -9.68 16.99
CA ALA A 98 7.72 -8.94 16.04
C ALA A 98 7.01 -9.89 15.06
N TRP A 99 7.70 -10.93 14.60
CA TRP A 99 7.13 -11.98 13.74
C TRP A 99 6.14 -12.88 14.49
N ARG A 100 6.46 -13.30 15.71
CA ARG A 100 5.53 -14.06 16.56
C ARG A 100 4.24 -13.29 16.82
N ALA A 101 4.33 -11.98 17.04
CA ALA A 101 3.18 -11.11 17.20
C ALA A 101 2.32 -11.07 15.93
N GLU A 102 2.91 -11.03 14.74
CA GLU A 102 2.16 -11.07 13.48
C GLU A 102 1.43 -12.41 13.30
N LEU A 103 2.10 -13.52 13.61
CA LEU A 103 1.49 -14.85 13.56
C LEU A 103 0.29 -14.97 14.51
N ALA A 104 0.32 -14.30 15.66
CA ALA A 104 -0.80 -14.23 16.59
C ALA A 104 -1.94 -13.33 16.08
N ALA A 105 -1.61 -12.24 15.37
CA ALA A 105 -2.58 -11.30 14.82
C ALA A 105 -3.43 -11.88 13.68
N ILE A 106 -2.90 -12.84 12.90
CA ILE A 106 -3.61 -13.49 11.79
C ILE A 106 -4.92 -14.16 12.24
N PRO A 107 -4.92 -15.12 13.19
CA PRO A 107 -6.16 -15.76 13.64
C PRO A 107 -7.06 -14.82 14.44
N GLU A 108 -6.51 -13.82 15.12
CA GLU A 108 -7.31 -12.80 15.83
C GLU A 108 -8.12 -11.94 14.85
N ALA A 109 -7.52 -11.52 13.73
CA ALA A 109 -8.19 -10.77 12.69
C ALA A 109 -9.07 -11.65 11.78
N GLY A 110 -8.77 -12.94 11.67
CA GLY A 110 -9.58 -13.90 10.90
C GLY A 110 -9.76 -13.48 9.44
N ALA A 111 -11.02 -13.41 9.00
CA ALA A 111 -11.36 -13.01 7.62
C ALA A 111 -11.02 -11.54 7.31
N ASP A 112 -10.76 -10.71 8.33
CA ASP A 112 -10.37 -9.32 8.18
C ASP A 112 -8.85 -9.11 8.23
N TYR A 113 -8.05 -10.17 8.34
CA TYR A 113 -6.60 -10.05 8.22
C TYR A 113 -6.23 -9.46 6.84
N GLY A 114 -5.44 -8.39 6.85
CA GLY A 114 -5.07 -7.64 5.64
C GLY A 114 -6.09 -6.60 5.19
N ARG A 115 -7.26 -6.48 5.84
CA ARG A 115 -8.23 -5.41 5.52
C ARG A 115 -7.59 -4.06 5.83
N SER A 116 -7.73 -3.12 4.90
CA SER A 116 -7.14 -1.78 5.00
C SER A 116 -8.21 -0.70 4.98
N LYS A 117 -7.85 0.48 5.49
CA LYS A 117 -8.60 1.74 5.43
C LYS A 117 -7.95 2.77 4.50
N GLN A 118 -6.94 2.35 3.74
CA GLN A 118 -6.18 3.24 2.86
C GLN A 118 -7.06 3.87 1.78
N GLY A 119 -8.12 3.16 1.36
CA GLY A 119 -9.09 3.65 0.39
C GLY A 119 -10.23 4.49 0.96
N ASP A 120 -10.29 4.73 2.27
CA ASP A 120 -11.39 5.43 2.91
C ASP A 120 -11.63 6.82 2.26
N GLY A 121 -12.90 7.13 1.98
CA GLY A 121 -13.29 8.38 1.33
C GLY A 121 -13.05 8.44 -0.18
N ILE A 122 -12.47 7.41 -0.79
CA ILE A 122 -12.25 7.32 -2.24
C ILE A 122 -13.29 6.38 -2.85
N THR A 123 -14.05 6.90 -3.82
CA THR A 123 -14.96 6.09 -4.64
C THR A 123 -14.26 5.68 -5.93
N VAL A 124 -14.31 4.40 -6.27
CA VAL A 124 -13.71 3.84 -7.49
C VAL A 124 -14.81 3.22 -8.35
N ASN A 125 -14.87 3.60 -9.62
CA ASN A 125 -15.71 2.92 -10.61
C ASN A 125 -14.86 1.88 -11.35
N ILE A 126 -15.38 0.65 -11.46
CA ILE A 126 -14.77 -0.45 -12.19
C ILE A 126 -15.80 -0.97 -13.18
N GLU A 127 -15.61 -0.59 -14.44
CA GLU A 127 -16.34 -1.14 -15.57
C GLU A 127 -15.61 -2.40 -16.08
N TYR A 128 -16.33 -3.51 -16.22
CA TYR A 128 -15.74 -4.73 -16.75
C TYR A 128 -16.76 -5.60 -17.49
N VAL A 129 -16.22 -6.48 -18.35
CA VAL A 129 -16.95 -7.30 -19.32
C VAL A 129 -17.55 -6.50 -20.48
N SER A 130 -18.52 -5.61 -20.21
CA SER A 130 -19.19 -4.70 -21.16
C SER A 130 -19.33 -5.26 -22.59
N ALA A 131 -19.79 -6.51 -22.69
CA ALA A 131 -19.89 -7.20 -23.97
C ALA A 131 -21.12 -6.70 -24.73
N ASN A 132 -20.94 -6.47 -26.03
CA ASN A 132 -22.06 -6.16 -26.92
C ASN A 132 -23.09 -7.31 -26.89
N PRO A 133 -24.40 -7.00 -26.89
CA PRO A 133 -25.46 -8.00 -26.78
C PRO A 133 -25.71 -8.75 -28.11
N THR A 134 -24.66 -9.06 -28.87
CA THR A 134 -24.75 -9.55 -30.25
C THR A 134 -24.50 -11.05 -30.40
N GLY A 135 -24.40 -11.78 -29.29
CA GLY A 135 -24.13 -13.22 -29.29
C GLY A 135 -23.83 -13.80 -27.90
N PRO A 136 -23.58 -15.12 -27.81
CA PRO A 136 -23.28 -15.79 -26.55
C PRO A 136 -21.91 -15.38 -25.99
N MET A 137 -21.80 -15.41 -24.66
CA MET A 137 -20.55 -15.15 -23.95
C MET A 137 -19.54 -16.28 -24.17
N HIS A 138 -18.25 -15.96 -24.04
CA HIS A 138 -17.15 -16.90 -24.28
C HIS A 138 -16.02 -16.68 -23.27
N MET A 139 -15.01 -17.53 -23.28
CA MET A 139 -13.91 -17.51 -22.29
C MET A 139 -13.15 -16.18 -22.21
N GLY A 140 -13.03 -15.44 -23.31
CA GLY A 140 -12.50 -14.07 -23.28
C GLY A 140 -13.29 -13.12 -22.36
N HIS A 141 -14.63 -13.15 -22.39
CA HIS A 141 -15.48 -12.38 -21.49
C HIS A 141 -15.35 -12.86 -20.04
N CYS A 142 -15.27 -14.17 -19.82
CA CYS A 142 -15.07 -14.76 -18.50
C CYS A 142 -13.76 -14.26 -17.84
N ARG A 143 -12.67 -14.15 -18.61
CA ARG A 143 -11.42 -13.55 -18.13
C ARG A 143 -11.63 -12.10 -17.65
N GLY A 144 -12.34 -11.29 -18.43
CA GLY A 144 -12.69 -9.92 -18.04
C GLY A 144 -13.54 -9.87 -16.76
N ALA A 145 -14.50 -10.79 -16.63
CA ALA A 145 -15.36 -10.93 -15.45
C ALA A 145 -14.54 -11.22 -14.19
N VAL A 146 -13.67 -12.22 -14.25
CA VAL A 146 -12.86 -12.65 -13.10
C VAL A 146 -11.88 -11.57 -12.67
N VAL A 147 -11.18 -10.92 -13.62
CA VAL A 147 -10.21 -9.87 -13.29
C VAL A 147 -10.91 -8.64 -12.69
N GLY A 148 -12.01 -8.21 -13.30
CA GLY A 148 -12.77 -7.05 -12.82
C GLY A 148 -13.36 -7.28 -11.42
N ASP A 149 -13.98 -8.44 -11.20
CA ASP A 149 -14.56 -8.78 -9.90
C ASP A 149 -13.50 -8.96 -8.80
N ALA A 150 -12.37 -9.59 -9.11
CA ALA A 150 -11.26 -9.73 -8.17
C ALA A 150 -10.65 -8.36 -7.79
N LEU A 151 -10.49 -7.46 -8.76
CA LEU A 151 -10.01 -6.10 -8.51
C LEU A 151 -11.01 -5.30 -7.67
N ALA A 152 -12.30 -5.39 -7.97
CA ALA A 152 -13.35 -4.74 -7.20
C ALA A 152 -13.35 -5.22 -5.74
N SER A 153 -13.31 -6.53 -5.54
CA SER A 153 -13.29 -7.14 -4.22
C SER A 153 -12.03 -6.76 -3.44
N LEU A 154 -10.86 -6.70 -4.10
CA LEU A 154 -9.62 -6.25 -3.49
C LEU A 154 -9.70 -4.78 -3.04
N LEU A 155 -10.23 -3.89 -3.88
CA LEU A 155 -10.35 -2.47 -3.55
C LEU A 155 -11.36 -2.22 -2.43
N GLU A 156 -12.48 -2.95 -2.41
CA GLU A 156 -13.41 -2.94 -1.27
C GLU A 156 -12.73 -3.42 0.02
N PHE A 157 -11.93 -4.48 -0.06
CA PHE A 157 -11.16 -4.98 1.08
C PHE A 157 -10.07 -3.99 1.54
N ALA A 158 -9.62 -3.10 0.65
CA ALA A 158 -8.71 -2.01 0.96
C ALA A 158 -9.39 -0.71 1.46
N GLY A 159 -10.73 -0.71 1.61
CA GLY A 159 -11.52 0.39 2.18
C GLY A 159 -12.17 1.32 1.17
N HIS A 160 -12.00 1.08 -0.15
CA HIS A 160 -12.65 1.90 -1.17
C HIS A 160 -14.16 1.65 -1.23
N LYS A 161 -14.92 2.70 -1.56
CA LYS A 161 -16.28 2.52 -2.08
C LYS A 161 -16.18 2.13 -3.55
N VAL A 162 -16.48 0.88 -3.89
CA VAL A 162 -16.42 0.42 -5.29
C VAL A 162 -17.81 0.43 -5.93
N ILE A 163 -17.89 0.97 -7.14
CA ILE A 163 -19.03 0.87 -8.04
C ILE A 163 -18.61 -0.10 -9.14
N ARG A 164 -19.34 -1.21 -9.27
CA ARG A 164 -19.12 -2.21 -10.33
C ARG A 164 -20.10 -1.90 -11.47
N GLU A 165 -19.60 -1.66 -12.67
CA GLU A 165 -20.42 -1.35 -13.85
C GLU A 165 -20.27 -2.40 -14.95
N TYR A 166 -21.39 -2.69 -15.60
CA TYR A 166 -21.45 -3.42 -16.85
C TYR A 166 -22.11 -2.50 -17.85
N TYR A 167 -21.36 -2.02 -18.85
CA TYR A 167 -21.94 -1.18 -19.90
C TYR A 167 -22.55 -2.08 -20.98
N VAL A 168 -23.84 -1.91 -21.23
CA VAL A 168 -24.54 -2.53 -22.36
C VAL A 168 -24.61 -1.48 -23.46
N ASN A 169 -23.94 -1.73 -24.58
CA ASN A 169 -24.12 -0.90 -25.77
C ASN A 169 -25.40 -1.32 -26.50
N ASP A 170 -26.52 -0.67 -26.17
CA ASP A 170 -27.83 -0.88 -26.78
C ASP A 170 -28.11 0.10 -27.96
N ALA A 171 -27.08 0.84 -28.40
CA ALA A 171 -27.17 1.78 -29.51
C ALA A 171 -26.22 1.40 -30.67
N GLY A 172 -26.72 1.53 -31.91
CA GLY A 172 -25.95 1.41 -33.14
C GLY A 172 -26.32 0.21 -34.02
N GLY A 173 -25.80 0.17 -35.25
CA GLY A 173 -26.26 -0.73 -36.31
C GLY A 173 -26.12 -2.24 -36.03
N GLN A 174 -25.35 -2.65 -35.02
CA GLN A 174 -25.30 -4.05 -34.59
C GLN A 174 -26.58 -4.48 -33.86
N VAL A 175 -27.25 -3.58 -33.14
CA VAL A 175 -28.54 -3.83 -32.50
C VAL A 175 -29.65 -3.86 -33.56
N ASP A 176 -29.61 -2.93 -34.52
CA ASP A 176 -30.57 -2.86 -35.63
C ASP A 176 -30.54 -4.10 -36.55
N VAL A 177 -29.37 -4.75 -36.70
CA VAL A 177 -29.20 -5.97 -37.52
C VAL A 177 -29.68 -7.24 -36.81
N LEU A 178 -29.84 -7.20 -35.49
CA LEU A 178 -30.24 -8.35 -34.65
C LEU A 178 -31.65 -8.22 -34.04
N ALA A 179 -32.32 -7.07 -34.22
CA ALA A 179 -33.71 -6.81 -33.83
C ALA A 179 -34.73 -7.38 -34.83
#